data_AF-A0A9N9XHK3-F1
#
_entry.id   AF-A0A9N9XHK3-F1
#
_cell.length_a   1.000
_cell.length_b   1.000
_cell.length_c   1.000
_cell.angle_alpha   90.00
_cell.angle_beta   90.00
_cell.angle_gamma   90.00
#
_symmetry.space_group_name_H-M   'P 1'
#
loop_
_entity.id
_entity.type
_entity.pdbx_description
1 polymer ?
#
loop_
_entity_poly.entity_id
_entity_poly.type
_entity_poly.pdbx_seq_one_letter_code
_entity_poly.pdbx_strand_id
1 'polypeptide(L)'
;MNVDESELESREYEGVPYFVINPKSKKPYDPRISQFLSWLKGIKDAINKNYLKVIYLFLLNPEKDILESYTLKFKYNTDPNNNTPDRKTPDYVKECTKTLLAAISLLSEQRKVNEDSSISIELQYNNGTPADYEPHNFGASSNAYCRRFSQNTHLLGILSTGYHNLKAFCSQRPKTPALSLMETEDTLSHKGKRKITNNDDEERAEKIKKLEHHNLFDTSGITLSDQETASSFFHVNNEENEHCICEIKFSHVDLFKCAECLHFCHIPCYGLLYRKKSANILCVDCELANGTIAAENLVDIKITAYVRLVLYFYKKTGRVPKELDGMTDEDKYATFRKLKRCKIIPKMSKKEMHKCKFEEIKVNEDEANATLSLLFPDKDPDSAAL
;
A
#
# COMPACT_ATOMS: atom_id res chain seq x y z
N MET A 1 -33.52 6.32 -2.21
CA MET A 1 -33.75 7.60 -1.49
C MET A 1 -33.91 8.77 -2.47
N ASN A 2 -35.12 9.34 -2.58
CA ASN A 2 -35.41 10.47 -3.49
C ASN A 2 -35.36 11.80 -2.69
N VAL A 3 -34.23 12.51 -2.75
CA VAL A 3 -34.08 13.86 -2.15
C VAL A 3 -34.47 14.89 -3.20
N ASP A 4 -35.25 15.90 -2.81
CA ASP A 4 -35.61 16.99 -3.72
C ASP A 4 -34.36 17.78 -4.10
N GLU A 5 -34.00 17.79 -5.38
CA GLU A 5 -32.83 18.49 -5.90
C GLU A 5 -32.86 20.00 -5.60
N SER A 6 -34.04 20.59 -5.37
CA SER A 6 -34.16 22.00 -4.98
C SER A 6 -33.63 22.30 -3.58
N GLU A 7 -33.44 21.28 -2.74
CA GLU A 7 -32.78 21.39 -1.43
C GLU A 7 -31.25 21.31 -1.52
N LEU A 8 -30.70 21.06 -2.71
CA LEU A 8 -29.28 21.04 -3.00
C LEU A 8 -28.88 22.29 -3.80
N GLU A 9 -27.69 22.80 -3.51
CA GLU A 9 -27.05 23.89 -4.25
C GLU A 9 -25.77 23.35 -4.88
N SER A 10 -25.64 23.50 -6.20
CA SER A 10 -24.38 23.21 -6.89
C SER A 10 -23.38 24.33 -6.61
N ARG A 11 -22.17 23.95 -6.23
CA ARG A 11 -21.03 24.85 -5.98
C ARG A 11 -19.81 24.33 -6.72
N GLU A 12 -18.80 25.18 -6.82
CA GLU A 12 -17.53 24.85 -7.45
C GLU A 12 -16.38 25.02 -6.46
N TYR A 13 -15.44 24.07 -6.49
CA TYR A 13 -14.17 24.16 -5.78
C TYR A 13 -13.04 23.87 -6.76
N GLU A 14 -12.28 24.90 -7.13
CA GLU A 14 -11.14 24.78 -8.05
C GLU A 14 -11.49 24.10 -9.40
N GLY A 15 -12.62 24.48 -9.99
CA GLY A 15 -13.13 23.89 -11.23
C GLY A 15 -13.87 22.56 -11.04
N VAL A 16 -13.97 22.03 -9.83
CA VAL A 16 -14.70 20.77 -9.56
C VAL A 16 -16.09 21.09 -9.01
N PRO A 17 -17.18 20.72 -9.71
CA PRO A 17 -18.52 20.90 -9.21
C PRO A 17 -18.82 19.90 -8.09
N TYR A 18 -19.53 20.36 -7.05
CA TYR A 18 -20.02 19.55 -5.95
C TYR A 18 -21.35 20.09 -5.43
N PHE A 19 -22.16 19.23 -4.81
CA PHE A 19 -23.43 19.63 -4.22
C PHE A 19 -23.31 19.85 -2.72
N VAL A 20 -23.99 20.87 -2.21
CA VAL A 20 -24.19 21.10 -0.78
C VAL A 20 -25.67 21.20 -0.47
N ILE A 21 -26.05 20.92 0.77
CA ILE A 21 -27.41 21.20 1.25
C ILE A 21 -27.59 22.73 1.28
N ASN A 22 -28.61 23.24 0.62
CA ASN A 22 -28.85 24.67 0.45
C ASN A 22 -29.17 25.35 1.79
N PRO A 23 -28.23 26.11 2.40
CA PRO A 23 -28.41 26.68 3.72
C PRO A 23 -29.46 27.80 3.76
N LYS A 24 -29.86 28.32 2.59
CA LYS A 24 -30.81 29.43 2.44
C LYS A 24 -32.24 28.97 2.19
N SER A 25 -32.53 27.67 2.27
CA SER A 25 -33.89 27.16 2.12
C SER A 25 -34.80 27.82 3.16
N LYS A 26 -35.85 28.51 2.68
CA LYS A 26 -36.90 29.08 3.54
C LYS A 26 -37.92 28.03 3.95
N LYS A 27 -37.93 26.87 3.28
CA LYS A 27 -38.79 25.74 3.60
C LYS A 27 -38.09 24.85 4.63
N PRO A 28 -38.84 24.18 5.52
CA PRO A 28 -38.30 23.10 6.33
C PRO A 28 -37.64 22.06 5.40
N TYR A 29 -36.44 21.59 5.76
CA TYR A 29 -35.81 20.53 5.01
C TYR A 29 -36.63 19.25 5.09
N ASP A 30 -36.52 18.41 4.06
CA ASP A 30 -36.96 17.03 4.13
C ASP A 30 -36.46 16.37 5.44
N PRO A 31 -37.31 15.59 6.16
CA PRO A 31 -36.92 14.96 7.41
C PRO A 31 -35.63 14.12 7.31
N ARG A 32 -35.34 13.54 6.14
CA ARG A 32 -34.14 12.73 5.89
C ARG A 32 -32.89 13.60 5.80
N ILE A 33 -32.97 14.77 5.16
CA ILE A 33 -31.88 15.77 5.19
C ILE A 33 -31.68 16.25 6.63
N SER A 34 -32.77 16.58 7.34
CA SER A 34 -32.70 17.03 8.73
C SER A 34 -32.01 15.99 9.63
N GLN A 35 -32.37 14.72 9.47
CA GLN A 35 -31.74 13.60 10.18
C GLN A 35 -30.25 13.48 9.85
N PHE A 36 -29.89 13.56 8.56
CA PHE A 36 -28.51 13.50 8.10
C PHE A 36 -27.66 14.66 8.66
N LEU A 37 -28.18 15.89 8.62
CA LEU A 37 -27.53 17.05 9.25
C LEU A 37 -27.33 16.85 10.76
N SER A 38 -28.29 16.20 11.42
CA SER A 38 -28.19 15.88 12.84
C SER A 38 -27.07 14.87 13.14
N TRP A 39 -26.91 13.86 12.27
CA TRP A 39 -25.77 12.93 12.33
C TRP A 39 -24.43 13.64 12.12
N LEU A 40 -24.35 14.59 11.16
CA LEU A 40 -23.13 15.35 10.93
C LEU A 40 -22.68 16.17 12.15
N LYS A 41 -23.61 16.65 12.99
CA LYS A 41 -23.28 17.33 14.26
C LYS A 41 -22.58 16.38 15.24
N GLY A 42 -23.09 15.15 15.39
CA GLY A 42 -22.47 14.12 16.23
C GLY A 42 -21.09 13.72 15.72
N ILE A 43 -20.93 13.53 14.41
CA ILE A 43 -19.65 13.25 13.77
C ILE A 43 -18.64 14.37 14.02
N LYS A 44 -19.05 15.64 13.87
CA LYS A 44 -18.19 16.80 14.12
C LYS A 44 -17.69 16.84 15.57
N ASP A 45 -18.55 16.58 16.54
CA ASP A 45 -18.15 16.49 17.96
C ASP A 45 -17.10 15.40 18.17
N ALA A 46 -17.32 14.21 17.60
CA ALA A 46 -16.40 13.08 17.73
C ALA A 46 -15.03 13.35 17.06
N ILE A 47 -15.02 14.10 15.95
CA ILE A 47 -13.76 14.54 15.30
C ILE A 47 -13.02 15.51 16.21
N ASN A 48 -13.69 16.54 16.74
CA ASN A 48 -13.06 17.57 17.58
C ASN A 48 -12.45 16.99 18.87
N LYS A 49 -13.01 15.90 19.39
CA LYS A 49 -12.50 15.20 20.59
C LYS A 49 -11.43 14.15 20.27
N ASN A 50 -11.05 13.99 19.00
CA ASN A 50 -10.17 12.92 18.51
C ASN A 50 -10.68 11.49 18.81
N TYR A 51 -12.00 11.33 18.96
CA TYR A 51 -12.62 10.06 19.30
C TYR A 51 -12.96 9.24 18.06
N LEU A 52 -13.24 9.88 16.92
CA LEU A 52 -13.72 9.18 15.74
C LEU A 52 -12.58 8.47 14.97
N LYS A 53 -12.64 7.16 14.82
CA LYS A 53 -11.66 6.39 14.04
C LYS A 53 -12.10 6.19 12.60
N VAL A 54 -13.35 5.78 12.40
CA VAL A 54 -13.90 5.44 11.08
C VAL A 54 -15.37 5.85 11.01
N ILE A 55 -15.79 6.43 9.88
CA ILE A 55 -17.20 6.53 9.48
C ILE A 55 -17.45 5.51 8.39
N TYR A 56 -18.51 4.73 8.55
CA TYR A 56 -19.07 3.90 7.51
C TYR A 56 -20.42 4.48 7.09
N LEU A 57 -20.62 4.64 5.79
CA LEU A 57 -21.90 5.01 5.20
C LEU A 57 -22.30 3.89 4.26
N PHE A 58 -23.40 3.22 4.57
CA PHE A 58 -23.92 2.07 3.84
C PHE A 58 -25.20 2.46 3.11
N LEU A 59 -25.28 2.09 1.83
CA LEU A 59 -26.53 2.09 1.08
C LEU A 59 -27.07 0.67 1.09
N LEU A 60 -28.29 0.52 1.56
CA LEU A 60 -28.92 -0.77 1.80
C LEU A 60 -30.13 -0.96 0.88
N ASN A 61 -30.34 -2.18 0.39
CA ASN A 61 -31.59 -2.57 -0.26
C ASN A 61 -32.73 -2.73 0.80
N PRO A 62 -33.99 -2.96 0.38
CA PRO A 62 -35.08 -3.22 1.31
C PRO A 62 -34.88 -4.44 2.22
N GLU A 63 -34.11 -5.43 1.75
CA GLU A 63 -33.73 -6.65 2.49
C GLU A 63 -32.58 -6.42 3.50
N LYS A 64 -32.05 -5.19 3.55
CA LYS A 64 -30.92 -4.74 4.38
C LYS A 64 -29.55 -5.30 4.00
N ASP A 65 -29.38 -5.77 2.77
CA ASP A 65 -28.07 -6.06 2.19
C ASP A 65 -27.36 -4.79 1.76
N ILE A 66 -26.03 -4.83 1.87
CA ILE A 66 -25.16 -3.71 1.51
C ILE A 66 -25.00 -3.67 -0.02
N LEU A 67 -25.62 -2.68 -0.65
CA LEU A 67 -25.46 -2.39 -2.07
C LEU A 67 -24.15 -1.66 -2.33
N GLU A 68 -23.84 -0.68 -1.49
CA GLU A 68 -22.68 0.17 -1.62
C GLU A 68 -22.24 0.69 -0.26
N SER A 69 -20.95 0.99 -0.13
CA SER A 69 -20.37 1.50 1.09
C SER A 69 -19.30 2.55 0.83
N TYR A 70 -19.25 3.54 1.72
CA TYR A 70 -18.23 4.56 1.77
C TYR A 70 -17.59 4.52 3.14
N THR A 71 -16.25 4.52 3.18
CA THR A 71 -15.49 4.45 4.43
C THR A 71 -14.55 5.64 4.54
N LEU A 72 -14.66 6.40 5.62
CA LEU A 72 -13.79 7.53 5.92
C LEU A 72 -12.97 7.20 7.17
N LYS A 73 -11.65 6.98 7.02
CA LYS A 73 -10.74 6.64 8.11
C LYS A 73 -9.97 7.87 8.57
N PHE A 74 -9.96 8.13 9.86
CA PHE A 74 -9.29 9.26 10.48
C PHE A 74 -8.05 8.79 11.25
N LYS A 75 -7.00 9.60 11.17
CA LYS A 75 -5.87 9.59 12.10
C LYS A 75 -5.64 11.01 12.60
N TYR A 76 -5.26 11.12 13.86
CA TYR A 76 -5.01 12.39 14.52
C TYR A 76 -3.52 12.51 14.81
N ASN A 77 -2.98 13.69 14.54
CA ASN A 77 -1.64 14.07 14.98
C ASN A 77 -1.80 14.88 16.25
N THR A 78 -1.62 14.23 17.40
CA THR A 78 -1.79 14.84 18.72
C THR A 78 -0.50 15.41 19.30
N ASP A 79 0.64 15.20 18.63
CA ASP A 79 1.92 15.70 19.11
C ASP A 79 2.13 17.15 18.63
N PRO A 80 2.06 18.15 19.52
CA PRO A 80 2.26 19.55 19.17
C PRO A 80 3.71 19.86 18.79
N ASN A 81 4.66 19.01 19.22
CA ASN A 81 6.09 19.13 18.96
C ASN A 81 6.52 18.33 17.74
N ASN A 82 5.60 17.62 17.09
CA ASN A 82 5.85 16.97 15.82
C ASN A 82 5.94 18.05 14.74
N ASN A 83 7.06 18.76 14.77
CA ASN A 83 7.60 19.57 13.70
C ASN A 83 8.08 18.63 12.58
N THR A 84 7.23 17.69 12.15
CA THR A 84 7.47 17.07 10.85
C THR A 84 7.58 18.22 9.85
N PRO A 85 8.67 18.30 9.07
CA PRO A 85 8.83 19.29 8.01
C PRO A 85 7.65 19.30 7.02
N ASP A 86 6.85 18.24 7.03
CA ASP A 86 5.60 18.05 6.29
C ASP A 86 4.37 18.72 6.93
N ARG A 87 4.51 19.92 7.51
CA ARG A 87 3.32 20.78 7.67
C ARG A 87 2.80 21.07 6.27
N LYS A 88 1.76 20.33 5.89
CA LYS A 88 1.14 20.42 4.58
C LYS A 88 0.67 21.86 4.35
N THR A 89 1.16 22.47 3.28
CA THR A 89 0.81 23.85 2.93
C THR A 89 -0.69 23.94 2.63
N PRO A 90 -1.31 25.13 2.76
CA PRO A 90 -2.69 25.34 2.31
C PRO A 90 -2.91 24.86 0.87
N ASP A 91 -1.94 25.08 -0.03
CA ASP A 91 -1.98 24.63 -1.42
C ASP A 91 -2.01 23.09 -1.53
N TYR A 92 -1.23 22.37 -0.72
CA TYR A 92 -1.31 20.92 -0.68
C TYR A 92 -2.69 20.43 -0.24
N VAL A 93 -3.25 21.02 0.84
CA VAL A 93 -4.59 20.65 1.33
C VAL A 93 -5.63 20.94 0.26
N LYS A 94 -5.46 22.06 -0.45
CA LYS A 94 -6.33 22.52 -1.51
C LYS A 94 -6.34 21.53 -2.69
N GLU A 95 -5.17 21.12 -3.18
CA GLU A 95 -5.06 20.12 -4.26
C GLU A 95 -5.60 18.76 -3.83
N CYS A 96 -5.28 18.27 -2.62
CA CYS A 96 -5.84 17.02 -2.12
C CYS A 96 -7.38 17.06 -2.02
N THR A 97 -7.94 18.19 -1.60
CA THR A 97 -9.39 18.40 -1.54
C THR A 97 -9.99 18.37 -2.94
N LYS A 98 -9.37 19.06 -3.90
CA LYS A 98 -9.79 19.07 -5.31
C LYS A 98 -9.80 17.65 -5.89
N THR A 99 -8.73 16.87 -5.67
CA THR A 99 -8.66 15.49 -6.17
C THR A 99 -9.70 14.59 -5.54
N LEU A 100 -9.92 14.70 -4.22
CA LEU A 100 -10.95 13.92 -3.53
C LEU A 100 -12.36 14.26 -4.05
N LEU A 101 -12.67 15.54 -4.24
CA LEU A 101 -13.95 15.96 -4.80
C LEU A 101 -14.13 15.47 -6.23
N ALA A 102 -13.09 15.55 -7.06
CA ALA A 102 -13.14 15.04 -8.43
C ALA A 102 -13.41 13.52 -8.46
N ALA A 103 -12.77 12.76 -7.56
CA ALA A 103 -13.01 11.33 -7.42
C ALA A 103 -14.45 11.04 -6.99
N ILE A 104 -15.03 11.81 -6.06
CA ILE A 104 -16.43 11.68 -5.63
C ILE A 104 -17.38 12.01 -6.79
N SER A 105 -17.12 13.06 -7.57
CA SER A 105 -17.96 13.43 -8.70
C SER A 105 -18.01 12.34 -9.77
N LEU A 106 -16.90 11.63 -10.02
CA LEU A 106 -16.88 10.48 -10.93
C LEU A 106 -17.74 9.29 -10.44
N LEU A 107 -17.99 9.17 -9.13
CA LEU A 107 -18.90 8.15 -8.61
C LEU A 107 -20.36 8.44 -8.97
N SER A 108 -20.72 9.71 -9.14
CA SER A 108 -22.09 10.10 -9.55
C SER A 108 -22.46 9.63 -10.96
N GLU A 109 -21.46 9.35 -11.79
CA GLU A 109 -21.62 8.82 -13.16
C GLU A 109 -21.81 7.28 -13.18
N GLN A 110 -21.82 6.64 -12.02
CA GLN A 110 -22.01 5.21 -11.88
C GLN A 110 -23.49 4.82 -11.84
N ARG A 111 -23.76 3.52 -11.75
CA ARG A 111 -25.12 2.98 -11.77
C ARG A 111 -25.95 3.62 -10.65
N LYS A 112 -27.08 4.24 -11.00
CA LYS A 112 -28.03 4.74 -10.01
C LYS A 112 -28.48 3.59 -9.11
N VAL A 113 -28.39 3.81 -7.80
CA VAL A 113 -28.91 2.88 -6.80
C VAL A 113 -30.45 2.89 -6.90
N ASN A 114 -31.08 1.73 -6.70
CA ASN A 114 -32.53 1.58 -6.77
C ASN A 114 -33.26 2.59 -5.86
N GLU A 115 -34.46 3.01 -6.27
CA GLU A 115 -35.22 4.07 -5.59
C GLU A 115 -35.54 3.73 -4.12
N ASP A 116 -35.73 2.45 -3.81
CA ASP A 116 -36.08 1.93 -2.47
C ASP A 116 -34.88 1.71 -1.54
N SER A 117 -33.72 2.27 -1.89
CA SER A 117 -32.54 2.22 -1.03
C SER A 117 -32.66 3.10 0.21
N SER A 118 -32.12 2.59 1.32
CA SER A 118 -31.96 3.33 2.58
C SER A 118 -30.48 3.57 2.90
N ILE A 119 -30.20 4.57 3.75
CA ILE A 119 -28.84 4.90 4.20
C ILE A 119 -28.70 4.55 5.67
N SER A 120 -27.59 3.92 6.04
CA SER A 120 -27.17 3.71 7.43
C SER A 120 -25.78 4.29 7.65
N ILE A 121 -25.55 4.97 8.77
CA ILE A 121 -24.24 5.49 9.17
C ILE A 121 -23.80 4.81 10.46
N GLU A 122 -22.60 4.25 10.44
CA GLU A 122 -21.96 3.65 11.62
C GLU A 122 -20.64 4.32 11.93
N LEU A 123 -20.34 4.48 13.22
CA LEU A 123 -19.11 5.09 13.70
C LEU A 123 -18.28 4.04 14.44
N GLN A 124 -16.98 4.04 14.19
CA GLN A 124 -16.00 3.34 15.01
C GLN A 124 -15.14 4.37 15.74
N TYR A 125 -14.90 4.15 17.03
CA TYR A 125 -14.15 5.07 17.87
C TYR A 125 -12.71 4.60 18.13
N ASN A 126 -11.85 5.51 18.56
CA ASN A 126 -10.48 5.25 19.01
C ASN A 126 -10.47 4.62 20.40
N ASN A 127 -9.40 3.90 20.74
CA ASN A 127 -9.26 3.18 22.01
C ASN A 127 -9.30 4.09 23.26
N GLY A 128 -8.98 5.38 23.12
CA GLY A 128 -9.03 6.36 24.22
C GLY A 128 -10.39 7.03 24.43
N THR A 129 -11.42 6.60 23.71
CA THR A 129 -12.77 7.17 23.81
C THR A 129 -13.44 6.65 25.08
N PRO A 130 -14.08 7.52 25.90
CA PRO A 130 -14.83 7.08 27.08
C PRO A 130 -15.89 6.03 26.71
N ALA A 131 -16.06 5.02 27.56
CA ALA A 131 -16.97 3.89 27.29
C ALA A 131 -18.45 4.31 27.22
N ASP A 132 -18.80 5.41 27.87
CA ASP A 132 -20.13 6.03 27.92
C ASP A 132 -20.31 7.14 26.88
N TYR A 133 -19.31 7.41 26.05
CA TYR A 133 -19.42 8.43 25.01
C TYR A 133 -20.35 7.97 23.88
N GLU A 134 -21.48 8.68 23.74
CA GLU A 134 -22.37 8.56 22.60
C GLU A 134 -22.53 9.93 21.92
N PRO A 135 -22.10 10.09 20.65
CA PRO A 135 -22.35 11.31 19.91
C PRO A 135 -23.85 11.52 19.73
N HIS A 136 -24.26 12.77 19.66
CA HIS A 136 -25.67 13.14 19.48
C HIS A 136 -26.30 12.45 18.25
N ASN A 137 -27.43 11.75 18.47
CA ASN A 137 -28.16 10.91 17.49
C ASN A 137 -27.46 9.62 17.04
N PHE A 138 -26.48 9.15 17.81
CA PHE A 138 -25.92 7.82 17.69
C PHE A 138 -26.13 7.06 19.00
N GLY A 139 -26.25 5.74 18.88
CA GLY A 139 -26.32 4.84 20.02
C GLY A 139 -25.52 3.57 19.73
N ALA A 140 -25.13 2.85 20.78
CA ALA A 140 -24.45 1.58 20.63
C ALA A 140 -25.28 0.58 19.79
N SER A 141 -24.63 -0.05 18.79
CA SER A 141 -25.26 -1.08 17.95
C SER A 141 -24.70 -2.45 18.27
N SER A 142 -25.57 -3.41 18.58
CA SER A 142 -25.22 -4.82 18.76
C SER A 142 -25.04 -5.55 17.43
N ASN A 143 -25.65 -5.06 16.33
CA ASN A 143 -25.67 -5.70 15.02
C ASN A 143 -25.09 -4.80 13.92
N ALA A 144 -23.89 -4.29 14.16
CA ALA A 144 -23.22 -3.36 13.25
C ALA A 144 -22.88 -4.01 11.89
N TYR A 145 -23.27 -3.35 10.80
CA TYR A 145 -22.96 -3.73 9.42
C TYR A 145 -21.45 -3.79 9.18
N CYS A 146 -20.68 -2.87 9.76
CA CYS A 146 -19.22 -2.84 9.62
C CYS A 146 -18.51 -4.13 10.10
N ARG A 147 -19.14 -4.94 10.97
CA ARG A 147 -18.59 -6.24 11.39
C ARG A 147 -18.80 -7.35 10.36
N ARG A 148 -19.85 -7.23 9.54
CA ARG A 148 -20.22 -8.20 8.50
C ARG A 148 -19.73 -7.77 7.11
N PHE A 149 -19.22 -6.56 7.00
CA PHE A 149 -18.75 -5.97 5.77
C PHE A 149 -17.33 -6.44 5.44
N SER A 150 -17.20 -7.28 4.40
CA SER A 150 -15.93 -7.77 3.87
C SER A 150 -15.78 -7.54 2.36
N GLN A 151 -16.15 -6.35 1.88
CA GLN A 151 -15.99 -6.04 0.45
C GLN A 151 -14.61 -5.44 0.18
N ASN A 152 -14.11 -5.68 -1.04
CA ASN A 152 -12.96 -4.96 -1.58
C ASN A 152 -13.31 -3.47 -1.64
N THR A 153 -12.47 -2.63 -1.06
CA THR A 153 -12.66 -1.17 -1.08
C THR A 153 -11.56 -0.52 -1.89
N HIS A 154 -11.94 0.43 -2.74
CA HIS A 154 -11.04 1.25 -3.53
C HIS A 154 -10.78 2.56 -2.82
N LEU A 155 -9.51 3.01 -2.78
CA LEU A 155 -9.15 4.33 -2.27
C LEU A 155 -9.78 5.38 -3.21
N LEU A 156 -10.44 6.39 -2.64
CA LEU A 156 -10.95 7.56 -3.36
C LEU A 156 -9.99 8.74 -3.26
N GLY A 157 -9.33 8.88 -2.11
CA GLY A 157 -8.37 9.97 -1.90
C GLY A 157 -7.86 10.02 -0.47
N ILE A 158 -6.83 10.83 -0.28
CA ILE A 158 -6.18 11.09 1.00
C ILE A 158 -6.14 12.61 1.19
N LEU A 159 -6.51 13.06 2.38
CA LEU A 159 -6.46 14.47 2.78
C LEU A 159 -5.68 14.57 4.09
N SER A 160 -4.65 15.40 4.14
CA SER A 160 -3.88 15.65 5.37
C SER A 160 -3.81 17.15 5.64
N THR A 161 -4.31 17.57 6.80
CA THR A 161 -4.29 18.97 7.26
C THR A 161 -3.12 19.29 8.20
N GLY A 162 -2.23 18.31 8.45
CA GLY A 162 -1.21 18.36 9.49
C GLY A 162 -1.70 17.96 10.88
N TYR A 163 -2.98 18.22 11.19
CA TYR A 163 -3.64 17.80 12.44
C TYR A 163 -4.47 16.52 12.25
N HIS A 164 -5.11 16.40 11.09
CA HIS A 164 -5.98 15.28 10.73
C HIS A 164 -5.51 14.67 9.42
N ASN A 165 -5.52 13.34 9.36
CA ASN A 165 -5.32 12.58 8.14
C ASN A 165 -6.60 11.77 7.86
N LEU A 166 -7.22 12.04 6.73
CA LEU A 166 -8.44 11.39 6.25
C LEU A 166 -8.08 10.52 5.05
N LYS A 167 -8.55 9.27 5.06
CA LYS A 167 -8.54 8.38 3.90
C LYS A 167 -9.96 7.97 3.56
N ALA A 168 -10.39 8.25 2.34
CA ALA A 168 -11.71 7.91 1.85
C ALA A 168 -11.65 6.66 0.95
N PHE A 169 -12.59 5.75 1.11
CA PHE A 169 -12.72 4.53 0.32
C PHE A 169 -14.17 4.31 -0.13
N CYS A 170 -14.37 3.61 -1.25
CA CYS A 170 -15.67 3.16 -1.75
C CYS A 170 -15.63 1.68 -2.10
N SER A 171 -16.74 0.94 -1.95
CA SER A 171 -16.83 -0.44 -2.44
C SER A 171 -17.10 -0.55 -3.95
N GLN A 172 -17.58 0.51 -4.61
CA GLN A 172 -17.69 0.51 -6.07
C GLN A 172 -16.31 0.73 -6.72
N ARG A 173 -16.06 0.00 -7.81
CA ARG A 173 -14.88 0.21 -8.66
C ARG A 173 -15.12 1.46 -9.52
N PRO A 174 -14.33 2.54 -9.40
CA PRO A 174 -14.44 3.69 -10.29
C PRO A 174 -14.24 3.24 -11.75
N LYS A 175 -15.06 3.76 -12.68
CA LYS A 175 -14.94 3.42 -14.12
C LYS A 175 -13.60 3.86 -14.71
N THR A 176 -12.99 4.90 -14.14
CA THR A 176 -11.67 5.41 -14.48
C THR A 176 -10.79 5.39 -13.24
N PRO A 177 -9.53 4.90 -13.33
CA PRO A 177 -8.60 4.99 -12.21
C PRO A 177 -8.18 6.46 -12.04
N ALA A 178 -8.97 7.23 -11.29
CA ALA A 178 -8.70 8.65 -11.00
C ALA A 178 -7.39 8.89 -10.22
N LEU A 179 -6.72 7.83 -9.75
CA LEU A 179 -5.65 7.88 -8.76
C LEU A 179 -4.25 7.48 -9.25
N SER A 180 -4.04 7.23 -10.55
CA SER A 180 -2.67 6.97 -11.06
C SER A 180 -1.70 8.15 -10.87
N LEU A 181 -2.19 9.35 -10.52
CA LEU A 181 -1.39 10.57 -10.40
C LEU A 181 -0.96 10.94 -8.96
N MET A 182 -1.49 10.31 -7.89
CA MET A 182 -1.17 10.72 -6.52
C MET A 182 -0.27 9.76 -5.73
N GLU A 183 0.09 8.61 -6.28
CA GLU A 183 0.88 7.61 -5.52
C GLU A 183 2.40 7.87 -5.50
N THR A 184 2.90 8.96 -6.11
CA THR A 184 4.35 9.15 -6.36
C THR A 184 5.09 10.19 -5.52
N GLU A 185 4.45 10.96 -4.64
CA GLU A 185 5.11 12.17 -4.07
C GLU A 185 5.58 12.10 -2.60
N ASP A 186 6.00 10.92 -2.10
CA ASP A 186 6.74 10.85 -0.82
C ASP A 186 8.28 10.73 -1.01
N THR A 187 8.82 10.89 -2.23
CA THR A 187 10.28 10.78 -2.51
C THR A 187 10.98 12.03 -3.05
N LEU A 188 10.33 13.19 -3.12
CA LEU A 188 10.96 14.44 -3.57
C LEU A 188 10.93 15.53 -2.50
N SER A 189 11.85 15.44 -1.53
CA SER A 189 12.25 16.62 -0.74
C SER A 189 13.73 16.60 -0.38
N HIS A 190 14.42 17.63 -0.92
CA HIS A 190 15.69 18.22 -0.49
C HIS A 190 17.05 17.63 -0.95
N LYS A 191 17.44 17.96 -2.19
CA LYS A 191 18.79 18.48 -2.45
C LYS A 191 18.74 20.02 -2.49
N GLY A 192 18.90 20.65 -1.33
CA GLY A 192 19.14 22.08 -1.24
C GLY A 192 20.54 22.40 -1.80
N LYS A 193 20.60 23.09 -2.93
CA LYS A 193 21.83 23.69 -3.46
C LYS A 193 22.32 24.78 -2.49
N ARG A 194 23.38 24.49 -1.72
CA ARG A 194 24.19 25.56 -1.13
C ARG A 194 24.94 26.25 -2.27
N LYS A 195 24.70 27.56 -2.39
CA LYS A 195 25.46 28.48 -3.24
C LYS A 195 26.81 28.70 -2.54
N ILE A 196 27.85 27.99 -2.97
CA ILE A 196 29.24 28.31 -2.58
C ILE A 196 29.71 29.40 -3.54
N THR A 197 30.08 30.54 -2.96
CA THR A 197 30.74 31.65 -3.63
C THR A 197 32.19 31.27 -3.92
N ASN A 198 32.61 31.47 -5.17
CA ASN A 198 34.00 31.38 -5.60
C ASN A 198 34.83 32.48 -4.92
N ASN A 199 36.05 32.14 -4.51
CA ASN A 199 37.24 32.98 -4.60
C ASN A 199 38.49 32.07 -4.44
N ASP A 200 39.23 31.99 -5.54
CA ASP A 200 40.68 32.10 -5.73
C ASP A 200 41.69 31.04 -5.21
N ASP A 201 42.60 30.75 -6.16
CA ASP A 201 44.01 30.35 -6.09
C ASP A 201 44.42 28.85 -6.00
N GLU A 202 44.67 28.30 -7.19
CA GLU A 202 46.01 27.91 -7.69
C GLU A 202 47.00 27.23 -6.71
N GLU A 203 47.02 25.88 -6.63
CA GLU A 203 48.28 25.12 -6.78
C GLU A 203 48.06 23.59 -6.89
N ARG A 204 48.77 23.02 -7.87
CA ARG A 204 49.43 21.71 -7.85
C ARG A 204 48.71 20.44 -8.37
N ALA A 205 49.37 19.89 -9.37
CA ALA A 205 49.09 18.71 -10.17
C ALA A 205 49.33 17.36 -9.45
N GLU A 206 48.93 16.30 -10.17
CA GLU A 206 49.26 14.87 -10.01
C GLU A 206 48.34 14.00 -9.15
N LYS A 207 47.29 13.46 -9.78
CA LYS A 207 47.08 12.00 -9.99
C LYS A 207 45.69 11.74 -10.59
N ILE A 208 45.62 11.64 -11.92
CA ILE A 208 44.49 11.02 -12.62
C ILE A 208 44.98 9.69 -13.20
N LYS A 209 44.64 8.60 -12.51
CA LYS A 209 44.56 7.26 -13.09
C LYS A 209 43.26 6.59 -12.61
N LYS A 210 42.49 6.14 -13.60
CA LYS A 210 41.31 5.26 -13.56
C LYS A 210 39.98 5.89 -13.19
N LEU A 211 39.23 6.26 -14.23
CA LEU A 211 37.78 6.43 -14.17
C LEU A 211 37.16 5.77 -15.40
N GLU A 212 37.03 4.45 -15.33
CA GLU A 212 36.07 3.66 -16.10
C GLU A 212 35.46 2.66 -15.12
N HIS A 213 34.18 2.88 -14.78
CA HIS A 213 33.17 1.82 -14.64
C HIS A 213 31.82 2.49 -14.46
N HIS A 214 31.01 2.37 -15.50
CA HIS A 214 29.59 2.70 -15.51
C HIS A 214 28.81 1.85 -14.48
N ASN A 215 27.87 2.53 -13.82
CA ASN A 215 26.58 2.05 -13.29
C ASN A 215 26.53 0.67 -12.62
N LEU A 216 26.76 0.66 -11.30
CA LEU A 216 26.34 -0.41 -10.39
C LEU A 216 25.35 0.18 -9.37
N PHE A 217 24.13 -0.38 -9.40
CA PHE A 217 23.02 -0.27 -8.46
C PHE A 217 23.25 0.58 -7.19
N ASP A 218 22.45 1.65 -7.07
CA ASP A 218 22.32 2.46 -5.86
C ASP A 218 21.65 1.64 -4.74
N THR A 219 22.35 1.50 -3.60
CA THR A 219 21.90 0.78 -2.40
C THR A 219 21.39 1.73 -1.31
N SER A 220 21.13 3.00 -1.65
CA SER A 220 20.62 4.02 -0.73
C SER A 220 19.23 3.73 -0.14
N GLY A 221 18.51 2.70 -0.64
CA GLY A 221 17.17 2.32 -0.17
C GLY A 221 17.11 1.41 1.08
N ILE A 222 18.22 1.11 1.75
CA ILE A 222 18.20 0.33 3.01
C ILE A 222 18.63 1.23 4.16
N THR A 223 17.72 2.08 4.64
CA THR A 223 17.86 2.75 5.93
C THR A 223 16.95 2.13 6.98
N LEU A 224 17.51 2.03 8.18
CA LEU A 224 16.93 1.49 9.41
C LEU A 224 16.28 2.63 10.20
N SER A 225 14.96 2.61 10.38
CA SER A 225 14.27 2.79 11.67
C SER A 225 12.75 2.56 11.52
N ASP A 226 12.09 2.49 12.67
CA ASP A 226 10.65 2.44 12.94
C ASP A 226 9.96 1.08 12.78
N GLN A 227 10.07 0.33 13.88
CA GLN A 227 9.31 -0.85 14.21
C GLN A 227 8.00 -0.37 14.85
N GLU A 228 6.89 -0.34 14.10
CA GLU A 228 5.49 -0.37 14.60
C GLU A 228 4.48 -0.10 13.46
N THR A 229 4.33 -1.01 12.48
CA THR A 229 3.10 -1.04 11.65
C THR A 229 2.79 -2.44 11.08
N ALA A 230 3.06 -3.50 11.83
CA ALA A 230 2.81 -4.89 11.40
C ALA A 230 1.49 -5.49 11.91
N SER A 231 0.58 -4.73 12.52
CA SER A 231 -0.57 -5.29 13.25
C SER A 231 -1.87 -5.44 12.44
N SER A 232 -1.81 -5.68 11.12
CA SER A 232 -3.02 -5.98 10.33
C SER A 232 -2.80 -6.96 9.19
N PHE A 233 -1.91 -7.93 9.39
CA PHE A 233 -1.80 -9.10 8.52
C PHE A 233 -2.68 -10.21 9.07
N PHE A 234 -3.43 -10.87 8.18
CA PHE A 234 -4.31 -11.95 8.55
C PHE A 234 -3.49 -13.20 8.87
N HIS A 235 -3.65 -13.78 10.06
CA HIS A 235 -3.39 -15.20 10.25
C HIS A 235 -4.61 -15.95 9.71
N VAL A 236 -4.54 -16.40 8.46
CA VAL A 236 -5.56 -17.27 7.87
C VAL A 236 -5.01 -18.69 7.85
N ASN A 237 -5.68 -19.62 8.54
CA ASN A 237 -5.37 -21.06 8.45
C ASN A 237 -5.96 -21.67 7.16
N ASN A 238 -5.75 -21.05 6.00
CA ASN A 238 -6.23 -21.57 4.70
C ASN A 238 -5.07 -22.18 3.92
N GLU A 239 -4.68 -23.40 4.29
CA GLU A 239 -3.62 -24.16 3.61
C GLU A 239 -3.96 -24.50 2.14
N GLU A 240 -5.24 -24.41 1.75
CA GLU A 240 -5.72 -24.88 0.44
C GLU A 240 -5.55 -23.86 -0.71
N ASN A 241 -5.19 -22.61 -0.43
CA ASN A 241 -5.14 -21.55 -1.46
C ASN A 241 -3.80 -20.78 -1.52
N GLU A 242 -2.74 -21.32 -0.94
CA GLU A 242 -1.40 -20.75 -1.05
C GLU A 242 -0.74 -21.15 -2.38
N HIS A 243 -0.53 -20.16 -3.25
CA HIS A 243 0.15 -20.35 -4.53
C HIS A 243 1.16 -19.20 -4.71
N CYS A 244 2.39 -19.41 -4.27
CA CYS A 244 3.47 -18.43 -4.34
C CYS A 244 4.59 -18.95 -5.24
N ILE A 245 5.25 -18.05 -5.99
CA ILE A 245 6.36 -18.37 -6.89
C ILE A 245 7.56 -19.10 -6.24
N CYS A 246 7.66 -19.05 -4.90
CA CYS A 246 8.70 -19.77 -4.18
C CYS A 246 8.35 -21.22 -3.87
N GLU A 247 7.08 -21.65 -4.07
CA GLU A 247 6.58 -23.02 -3.87
C GLU A 247 6.79 -23.62 -2.46
N ILE A 248 7.32 -22.86 -1.51
CA ILE A 248 7.58 -23.28 -0.13
C ILE A 248 6.46 -22.79 0.78
N LYS A 249 5.87 -23.71 1.56
CA LYS A 249 4.85 -23.38 2.58
C LYS A 249 5.50 -22.88 3.86
N PHE A 250 4.92 -21.85 4.46
CA PHE A 250 5.40 -21.28 5.72
C PHE A 250 4.23 -20.99 6.65
N SER A 251 4.31 -21.41 7.90
CA SER A 251 3.26 -21.15 8.89
C SER A 251 3.24 -19.72 9.44
N HIS A 252 4.34 -18.97 9.29
CA HIS A 252 4.56 -17.69 10.01
C HIS A 252 5.05 -16.54 9.13
N VAL A 253 4.57 -16.48 7.90
CA VAL A 253 4.88 -15.44 6.93
C VAL A 253 3.62 -14.64 6.58
N ASP A 254 3.79 -13.35 6.36
CA ASP A 254 2.65 -12.51 5.97
C ASP A 254 2.28 -12.80 4.51
N LEU A 255 0.97 -12.90 4.26
CA LEU A 255 0.37 -13.22 2.96
C LEU A 255 -0.39 -12.00 2.41
N PHE A 256 -0.41 -11.88 1.08
CA PHE A 256 -1.37 -11.03 0.37
C PHE A 256 -2.20 -11.89 -0.59
N LYS A 257 -3.39 -11.39 -0.94
CA LYS A 257 -4.29 -12.05 -1.88
C LYS A 257 -4.13 -11.42 -3.27
N CYS A 258 -3.84 -12.23 -4.28
CA CYS A 258 -3.80 -11.78 -5.67
C CYS A 258 -5.15 -11.19 -6.08
N ALA A 259 -5.15 -10.03 -6.73
CA ALA A 259 -6.37 -9.35 -7.13
C ALA A 259 -7.14 -10.08 -8.25
N GLU A 260 -6.46 -10.91 -9.03
CA GLU A 260 -7.02 -11.60 -10.20
C GLU A 260 -7.39 -13.06 -9.85
N CYS A 261 -6.40 -13.92 -9.59
CA CYS A 261 -6.64 -15.34 -9.31
C CYS A 261 -7.05 -15.64 -7.86
N LEU A 262 -7.07 -14.65 -6.98
CA LEU A 262 -7.44 -14.79 -5.56
C LEU A 262 -6.56 -15.72 -4.72
N HIS A 263 -5.45 -16.25 -5.25
CA HIS A 263 -4.47 -17.03 -4.49
C HIS A 263 -3.73 -16.18 -3.44
N PHE A 264 -3.28 -16.83 -2.37
CA PHE A 264 -2.43 -16.23 -1.36
C PHE A 264 -0.96 -16.38 -1.72
N CYS A 265 -0.21 -15.29 -1.60
CA CYS A 265 1.20 -15.21 -1.93
C CYS A 265 1.99 -14.59 -0.77
N HIS A 266 3.23 -15.02 -0.57
CA HIS A 266 4.11 -14.45 0.45
C HIS A 266 4.49 -13.01 0.12
N ILE A 267 4.14 -12.08 1.01
CA ILE A 267 4.56 -10.67 0.95
C ILE A 267 6.07 -10.52 0.72
N PRO A 268 6.97 -11.22 1.43
CA PRO A 268 8.41 -11.10 1.18
C PRO A 268 8.82 -11.52 -0.23
N CYS A 269 8.24 -12.57 -0.82
CA CYS A 269 8.61 -13.04 -2.17
C CYS A 269 8.43 -11.94 -3.23
N TYR A 270 7.41 -11.10 -3.06
CA TYR A 270 7.05 -10.03 -3.97
C TYR A 270 7.67 -8.67 -3.61
N GLY A 271 8.52 -8.62 -2.58
CA GLY A 271 9.18 -7.38 -2.14
C GLY A 271 8.22 -6.36 -1.51
N LEU A 272 7.13 -6.84 -0.91
CA LEU A 272 6.03 -6.01 -0.42
C LEU A 272 6.14 -5.64 1.07
N LEU A 273 7.26 -5.95 1.73
CA LEU A 273 7.47 -5.74 3.17
C LEU A 273 7.25 -4.29 3.63
N TYR A 274 7.43 -3.32 2.72
CA TYR A 274 7.30 -1.89 3.01
C TYR A 274 6.32 -1.18 2.07
N ARG A 275 5.63 -1.91 1.18
CA ARG A 275 4.65 -1.26 0.31
C ARG A 275 3.41 -0.92 1.12
N LYS A 276 3.01 0.36 1.08
CA LYS A 276 1.68 0.79 1.57
C LYS A 276 0.63 -0.06 0.86
N LYS A 277 -0.40 -0.51 1.58
CA LYS A 277 -1.50 -1.35 1.07
C LYS A 277 -2.08 -0.76 -0.22
N SER A 278 -1.59 -1.19 -1.39
CA SER A 278 -2.27 -0.97 -2.66
C SER A 278 -3.30 -2.09 -2.84
N ALA A 279 -4.47 -1.74 -3.37
CA ALA A 279 -5.64 -2.63 -3.38
C ALA A 279 -5.58 -3.72 -4.46
N ASN A 280 -4.63 -3.67 -5.40
CA ASN A 280 -4.62 -4.54 -6.58
C ASN A 280 -3.21 -5.10 -6.85
N ILE A 281 -2.76 -6.04 -6.03
CA ILE A 281 -1.46 -6.71 -6.24
C ILE A 281 -1.72 -8.00 -7.02
N LEU A 282 -1.01 -8.20 -8.13
CA LEU A 282 -1.06 -9.41 -8.93
C LEU A 282 0.03 -10.40 -8.49
N CYS A 283 -0.25 -11.70 -8.57
CA CYS A 283 0.78 -12.74 -8.45
C CYS A 283 1.60 -12.83 -9.75
N VAL A 284 2.77 -13.47 -9.70
CA VAL A 284 3.66 -13.62 -10.86
C VAL A 284 2.94 -14.28 -12.03
N ASP A 285 2.12 -15.30 -11.78
CA ASP A 285 1.39 -16.01 -12.85
C ASP A 285 0.37 -15.10 -13.53
N CYS A 286 -0.33 -14.24 -12.78
CA CYS A 286 -1.24 -13.26 -13.35
C CYS A 286 -0.49 -12.12 -14.07
N GLU A 287 0.66 -11.69 -13.56
CA GLU A 287 1.52 -10.71 -14.26
C GLU A 287 2.07 -11.30 -15.57
N LEU A 288 2.43 -12.58 -15.58
CA LEU A 288 2.85 -13.31 -16.77
C LEU A 288 1.72 -13.47 -17.78
N ALA A 289 0.53 -13.90 -17.34
CA ALA A 289 -0.65 -14.02 -18.19
C ALA A 289 -1.06 -12.68 -18.82
N ASN A 290 -0.84 -11.58 -18.10
CA ASN A 290 -1.08 -10.23 -18.58
C ASN A 290 0.07 -9.65 -19.44
N GLY A 291 1.14 -10.42 -19.68
CA GLY A 291 2.31 -9.97 -20.44
C GLY A 291 3.13 -8.86 -19.77
N THR A 292 2.92 -8.63 -18.47
CA THR A 292 3.68 -7.63 -17.69
C THR A 292 5.08 -8.13 -17.36
N ILE A 293 5.22 -9.45 -17.20
CA ILE A 293 6.49 -10.14 -16.99
C ILE A 293 6.73 -11.08 -18.16
N ALA A 294 7.95 -11.08 -18.69
CA ALA A 294 8.36 -12.03 -19.73
C ALA A 294 8.77 -13.38 -19.11
N ALA A 295 8.41 -14.48 -19.76
CA ALA A 295 8.55 -15.85 -19.22
C ALA A 295 10.00 -16.24 -18.92
N GLU A 296 10.96 -15.72 -19.68
CA GLU A 296 12.39 -15.92 -19.50
C GLU A 296 12.91 -15.42 -18.13
N ASN A 297 12.17 -14.54 -17.46
CA ASN A 297 12.56 -13.99 -16.16
C ASN A 297 12.10 -14.84 -14.98
N LEU A 298 11.33 -15.92 -15.18
CA LEU A 298 10.72 -16.68 -14.08
C LEU A 298 11.75 -17.27 -13.13
N VAL A 299 12.86 -17.80 -13.66
CA VAL A 299 13.96 -18.33 -12.85
C VAL A 299 14.55 -17.23 -11.97
N ASP A 300 14.87 -16.07 -12.55
CA ASP A 300 15.42 -14.95 -11.82
C ASP A 300 14.45 -14.37 -10.77
N ILE A 301 13.15 -14.37 -11.07
CA ILE A 301 12.11 -13.95 -10.13
C ILE A 301 12.03 -14.92 -8.96
N LYS A 302 12.06 -16.24 -9.22
CA LYS A 302 12.05 -17.28 -8.19
C LYS A 302 13.29 -17.18 -7.29
N ILE A 303 14.49 -17.05 -7.87
CA ILE A 303 15.72 -16.82 -7.09
C ILE A 303 15.64 -15.52 -6.28
N THR A 304 15.07 -14.45 -6.84
CA THR A 304 14.88 -13.20 -6.12
C THR A 304 13.90 -13.36 -4.95
N ALA A 305 12.83 -14.14 -5.11
CA ALA A 305 11.89 -14.46 -4.04
C ALA A 305 12.59 -15.20 -2.89
N TYR A 306 13.46 -16.18 -3.17
CA TYR A 306 14.24 -16.87 -2.14
C TYR A 306 15.20 -15.94 -1.40
N VAL A 307 15.93 -15.07 -2.12
CA VAL A 307 16.79 -14.06 -1.50
C VAL A 307 15.98 -13.21 -0.52
N ARG A 308 14.79 -12.74 -0.93
CA ARG A 308 13.92 -11.93 -0.07
C ARG A 308 13.40 -12.70 1.15
N LEU A 309 13.05 -13.97 1.00
CA LEU A 309 12.64 -14.84 2.12
C LEU A 309 13.76 -15.01 3.14
N VAL A 310 14.98 -15.32 2.69
CA VAL A 310 16.16 -15.45 3.57
C VAL A 310 16.35 -14.16 4.36
N LEU A 311 16.31 -13.00 3.70
CA LEU A 311 16.47 -11.70 4.36
C LEU A 311 15.35 -11.38 5.34
N TYR A 312 14.10 -11.70 4.99
CA TYR A 312 12.94 -11.49 5.84
C TYR A 312 13.05 -12.28 7.15
N PHE A 313 13.29 -13.58 7.07
CA PHE A 313 13.39 -14.42 8.27
C PHE A 313 14.67 -14.14 9.06
N TYR A 314 15.78 -13.85 8.40
CA TYR A 314 17.00 -13.45 9.09
C TYR A 314 16.80 -12.16 9.88
N LYS A 315 16.13 -11.15 9.30
CA LYS A 315 15.76 -9.92 10.03
C LYS A 315 14.79 -10.20 11.18
N LYS A 316 13.80 -11.08 11.00
CA LYS A 316 12.74 -11.36 11.98
C LYS A 316 13.20 -12.26 13.14
N THR A 317 14.07 -13.23 12.87
CA THR A 317 14.40 -14.32 13.81
C THR A 317 15.90 -14.49 14.05
N GLY A 318 16.75 -13.79 13.30
CA GLY A 318 18.20 -14.00 13.29
C GLY A 318 18.63 -15.31 12.61
N ARG A 319 17.72 -16.06 12.01
CA ARG A 319 18.00 -17.38 11.42
C ARG A 319 17.33 -17.56 10.07
N VAL A 320 17.90 -18.44 9.25
CA VAL A 320 17.28 -18.92 8.02
C VAL A 320 16.24 -19.99 8.41
N PRO A 321 15.01 -19.94 7.87
CA PRO A 321 13.95 -20.90 8.18
C PRO A 321 14.30 -22.27 7.63
N LYS A 322 13.89 -23.34 8.33
CA LYS A 322 14.17 -24.73 7.92
C LYS A 322 13.35 -25.14 6.71
N GLU A 323 12.25 -24.46 6.46
CA GLU A 323 11.36 -24.67 5.32
C GLU A 323 12.08 -24.42 3.99
N LEU A 324 13.17 -23.62 3.99
CA LEU A 324 14.06 -23.46 2.82
C LEU A 324 14.94 -24.69 2.54
N ASP A 325 14.99 -25.68 3.45
CA ASP A 325 15.68 -26.96 3.18
C ASP A 325 15.04 -27.70 1.99
N GLY A 326 13.76 -27.42 1.69
CA GLY A 326 13.02 -27.96 0.54
C GLY A 326 13.39 -27.36 -0.82
N MET A 327 14.26 -26.34 -0.88
CA MET A 327 14.79 -25.83 -2.13
C MET A 327 15.70 -26.86 -2.81
N THR A 328 15.75 -26.85 -4.15
CA THR A 328 16.75 -27.62 -4.90
C THR A 328 18.16 -27.12 -4.62
N ASP A 329 19.17 -27.94 -4.86
CA ASP A 329 20.57 -27.55 -4.63
C ASP A 329 21.02 -26.44 -5.59
N GLU A 330 20.49 -26.43 -6.82
CA GLU A 330 20.69 -25.36 -7.80
C GLU A 330 20.10 -24.03 -7.31
N ASP A 331 18.86 -24.05 -6.80
CA ASP A 331 18.18 -22.88 -6.26
C ASP A 331 18.90 -22.34 -5.02
N LYS A 332 19.38 -23.23 -4.15
CA LYS A 332 20.19 -22.91 -2.97
C LYS A 332 21.47 -22.21 -3.39
N TYR A 333 22.21 -22.79 -4.33
CA TYR A 333 23.46 -22.24 -4.83
C TYR A 333 23.26 -20.86 -5.48
N ALA A 334 22.27 -20.72 -6.37
CA ALA A 334 21.96 -19.46 -7.05
C ALA A 334 21.55 -18.35 -6.05
N THR A 335 20.70 -18.69 -5.08
CA THR A 335 20.28 -17.78 -3.99
C THR A 335 21.48 -17.31 -3.18
N PHE A 336 22.35 -18.24 -2.78
CA PHE A 336 23.56 -17.95 -2.01
C PHE A 336 24.54 -17.06 -2.80
N ARG A 337 24.78 -17.38 -4.08
CA ARG A 337 25.63 -16.59 -4.97
C ARG A 337 25.11 -15.15 -5.08
N LYS A 338 23.80 -14.96 -5.16
CA LYS A 338 23.16 -13.62 -5.21
C LYS A 338 23.33 -12.87 -3.88
N LEU A 339 23.10 -13.52 -2.74
CA LEU A 339 23.34 -12.94 -1.41
C LEU A 339 24.81 -12.51 -1.22
N LYS A 340 25.77 -13.33 -1.71
CA LYS A 340 27.21 -13.06 -1.63
C LYS A 340 27.58 -11.83 -2.46
N ARG A 341 27.09 -11.75 -3.70
CA ARG A 341 27.29 -10.61 -4.60
C ARG A 341 26.76 -9.31 -4.01
N CYS A 342 25.62 -9.36 -3.31
CA CYS A 342 25.05 -8.21 -2.62
C CYS A 342 25.78 -7.80 -1.33
N LYS A 343 26.86 -8.49 -0.93
CA LYS A 343 27.60 -8.25 0.33
C LYS A 343 26.69 -8.26 1.56
N ILE A 344 25.64 -9.08 1.55
CA ILE A 344 24.73 -9.22 2.69
C ILE A 344 25.25 -10.29 3.67
N ILE A 345 25.94 -11.30 3.13
CA ILE A 345 26.55 -12.43 3.86
C ILE A 345 27.60 -12.04 4.91
N PRO A 346 28.43 -10.99 4.78
CA PRO A 346 29.43 -10.62 5.79
C PRO A 346 28.86 -10.36 7.19
N LYS A 347 27.53 -10.23 7.33
CA LYS A 347 26.83 -10.07 8.61
C LYS A 347 26.27 -11.38 9.21
N MET A 348 26.26 -12.48 8.46
CA MET A 348 25.81 -13.80 8.92
C MET A 348 27.00 -14.60 9.44
N SER A 349 26.88 -15.31 10.57
CA SER A 349 28.02 -16.07 11.08
C SER A 349 28.29 -17.32 10.22
N LYS A 350 29.56 -17.67 9.98
CA LYS A 350 29.95 -18.89 9.24
C LYS A 350 29.28 -20.16 9.81
N LYS A 351 29.08 -20.20 11.13
CA LYS A 351 28.42 -21.30 11.85
C LYS A 351 26.93 -21.46 11.49
N GLU A 352 26.26 -20.38 11.12
CA GLU A 352 24.84 -20.40 10.70
C GLU A 352 24.70 -20.82 9.24
N MET A 353 25.67 -20.48 8.39
CA MET A 353 25.73 -20.95 7.01
C MET A 353 25.96 -22.47 6.94
N HIS A 354 26.87 -22.99 7.77
CA HIS A 354 27.17 -24.42 7.81
C HIS A 354 25.98 -25.27 8.31
N LYS A 355 25.11 -24.71 9.17
CA LYS A 355 23.92 -25.39 9.69
C LYS A 355 22.81 -25.62 8.66
N CYS A 356 22.76 -24.78 7.63
CA CYS A 356 21.79 -24.88 6.54
C CYS A 356 22.34 -25.73 5.36
N LYS A 357 23.47 -26.44 5.57
CA LYS A 357 24.19 -27.25 4.57
C LYS A 357 24.60 -26.51 3.28
N PHE A 358 24.53 -25.17 3.23
CA PHE A 358 24.91 -24.40 2.04
C PHE A 358 26.41 -24.54 1.68
N GLU A 359 27.27 -24.81 2.67
CA GLU A 359 28.71 -25.00 2.43
C GLU A 359 29.05 -26.42 1.95
N GLU A 360 28.12 -27.38 2.05
CA GLU A 360 28.34 -28.80 1.68
C GLU A 360 27.84 -29.13 0.27
N ILE A 361 27.21 -28.18 -0.42
CA ILE A 361 26.81 -28.37 -1.82
C ILE A 361 28.06 -28.31 -2.69
N LYS A 362 28.74 -29.46 -2.83
CA LYS A 362 29.71 -29.69 -3.90
C LYS A 362 28.94 -29.82 -5.21
N VAL A 363 28.38 -28.72 -5.70
CA VAL A 363 28.03 -28.68 -7.12
C VAL A 363 29.35 -28.68 -7.85
N ASN A 364 29.53 -29.62 -8.77
CA ASN A 364 30.62 -29.55 -9.73
C ASN A 364 30.49 -28.18 -10.43
N GLU A 365 31.40 -27.24 -10.12
CA GLU A 365 31.30 -25.86 -10.59
C GLU A 365 31.22 -25.84 -12.12
N ASP A 366 31.85 -26.78 -12.79
CA ASP A 366 31.82 -26.94 -14.25
C ASP A 366 30.46 -27.39 -14.77
N GLU A 367 29.77 -28.25 -14.03
CA GLU A 367 28.44 -28.79 -14.39
C GLU A 367 27.34 -27.74 -14.12
N ALA A 368 27.43 -27.01 -13.01
CA ALA A 368 26.56 -25.86 -12.72
C ALA A 368 26.76 -24.72 -13.73
N ASN A 369 28.01 -24.42 -14.10
CA ASN A 369 28.30 -23.41 -15.09
C ASN A 369 27.82 -23.85 -16.48
N ALA A 370 27.93 -25.13 -16.84
CA ALA A 370 27.39 -25.66 -18.09
C ALA A 370 25.86 -25.59 -18.16
N THR A 371 25.14 -25.98 -17.10
CA THR A 371 23.67 -25.87 -17.02
C THR A 371 23.22 -24.41 -17.04
N LEU A 372 23.96 -23.50 -16.41
CA LEU A 372 23.69 -22.06 -16.46
C LEU A 372 23.98 -21.46 -17.84
N SER A 373 25.05 -21.87 -18.54
CA SER A 373 25.33 -21.41 -19.91
C SER A 373 24.29 -21.87 -20.93
N LEU A 374 23.60 -23.00 -20.68
CA LEU A 374 22.48 -23.47 -21.51
C LEU A 374 21.17 -22.69 -21.24
N LEU A 375 20.97 -22.25 -19.99
CA LEU A 375 19.81 -21.44 -19.59
C LEU A 375 19.99 -19.94 -19.87
N PHE A 376 21.24 -19.50 -19.97
CA PHE A 376 21.65 -18.12 -20.20
C PHE A 376 22.76 -18.10 -21.25
N PRO A 377 22.45 -18.30 -22.56
CA PRO A 377 23.45 -18.14 -23.59
C PRO A 377 23.93 -16.68 -23.57
N ASP A 378 25.25 -16.49 -23.46
CA ASP A 378 25.85 -15.16 -23.58
C ASP A 378 25.36 -14.54 -24.89
N LYS A 379 24.71 -13.38 -24.80
CA LYS A 379 24.31 -12.63 -26.00
C LYS A 379 25.59 -12.26 -26.74
N ASP A 380 25.68 -12.75 -27.98
CA ASP A 380 26.79 -12.49 -28.88
C ASP A 380 27.00 -10.96 -29.00
N PRO A 381 28.14 -10.43 -28.53
CA PRO A 381 28.39 -8.99 -28.52
C PRO A 381 28.41 -8.37 -29.93
N ASP A 382 28.46 -9.19 -30.98
CA ASP A 382 28.44 -8.73 -32.38
C ASP A 382 27.05 -8.73 -33.03
N SER A 383 25.97 -9.12 -32.31
CA SER A 383 24.61 -9.12 -32.86
C SER A 383 23.92 -7.73 -32.93
N ALA A 384 24.65 -6.65 -32.63
CA ALA A 384 24.17 -5.26 -32.70
C ALA A 384 24.73 -4.46 -33.90
N ALA A 385 25.09 -5.14 -34.99
CA ALA A 385 25.43 -4.49 -36.25
C ALA A 385 24.81 -5.24 -37.43
N LEU A 386 23.52 -4.97 -37.70
CA LEU A 386 22.91 -4.90 -39.03
C LEU A 386 21.51 -4.27 -38.94
#